data_AF-A0A3A0AEP3-F1
#
_entry.id   AF-A0A3A0AEP3-F1
#
_cell.length_a   1.000
_cell.length_b   1.000
_cell.length_c   1.000
_cell.angle_alpha   90.00
_cell.angle_beta   90.00
_cell.angle_gamma   90.00
#
_symmetry.space_group_name_H-M   'P 1'
#
loop_
_entity.id
_entity.type
_entity.pdbx_description
1 polymer ?
#
loop_
_entity_poly.entity_id
_entity_poly.type
_entity_poly.pdbx_seq_one_letter_code
_entity_poly.pdbx_strand_id
1 'polypeptide(L)'
;MTEAYAIDRERLIDIVTDLIGIPSVSGDELAIMQHVAGFFEGAGIEHVVTALDPSRPNVVASIGSGGPPYLAMNGHLDTVPISDPDRWETDPFKGTLSPSGKRIFGRGSSDMKGSVGVML
;
A
#
# COMPACT_ATOMS: atom_id res chain seq x y z
N MET A 1 -2.73 12.28 30.17
CA MET A 1 -1.49 11.80 29.52
C MET A 1 -1.94 10.85 28.44
N THR A 2 -1.71 11.24 27.19
CA THR A 2 -2.09 10.53 25.97
C THR A 2 -1.48 9.14 25.97
N GLU A 3 -2.31 8.10 25.89
CA GLU A 3 -1.87 6.84 25.32
C GLU A 3 -1.30 7.20 23.93
N ALA A 4 0.01 7.12 23.78
CA ALA A 4 0.59 7.10 22.46
C ALA A 4 -0.09 5.93 21.74
N TYR A 5 -0.79 6.19 20.63
CA TYR A 5 -1.32 5.15 19.77
C TYR A 5 -0.15 4.22 19.44
N ALA A 6 -0.09 3.08 20.14
CA ALA A 6 0.99 2.14 19.96
C ALA A 6 0.85 1.62 18.53
N ILE A 7 1.85 1.87 17.70
CA ILE A 7 1.89 1.33 16.35
C ILE A 7 1.85 -0.19 16.48
N ASP A 8 0.79 -0.80 15.97
CA ASP A 8 0.70 -2.25 15.85
C ASP A 8 1.63 -2.69 14.71
N ARG A 9 2.83 -3.11 15.12
CA ARG A 9 3.91 -3.49 14.21
C ARG A 9 3.53 -4.68 13.34
N GLU A 10 2.83 -5.66 13.88
CA GLU A 10 2.47 -6.86 13.12
C GLU A 10 1.42 -6.52 12.08
N ARG A 11 0.39 -5.74 12.46
CA ARG A 11 -0.60 -5.24 11.49
C ARG A 11 0.04 -4.41 10.37
N LEU A 12 1.01 -3.55 10.69
CA LEU A 12 1.71 -2.75 9.68
C LEU A 12 2.52 -3.65 8.72
N ILE A 13 3.16 -4.69 9.25
CA ILE A 13 3.89 -5.66 8.42
C ILE A 13 2.91 -6.38 7.51
N ASP A 14 1.78 -6.87 8.03
CA ASP A 14 0.76 -7.57 7.26
C ASP A 14 0.28 -6.70 6.09
N ILE A 15 -0.16 -5.46 6.37
CA ILE A 15 -0.60 -4.49 5.34
C ILE A 15 0.47 -4.31 4.26
N VAL A 16 1.71 -4.03 4.65
CA VAL A 16 2.79 -3.79 3.68
C VAL A 16 3.11 -5.06 2.87
N THR A 17 3.09 -6.24 3.51
CA THR A 17 3.37 -7.50 2.81
C THR A 17 2.25 -7.92 1.86
N ASP A 18 0.99 -7.63 2.20
CA ASP A 18 -0.17 -7.83 1.33
C ASP A 18 -0.08 -6.93 0.09
N LEU A 19 0.24 -5.64 0.27
CA LEU A 19 0.46 -4.72 -0.84
C LEU A 19 1.59 -5.20 -1.77
N ILE A 20 2.74 -5.62 -1.21
CA ILE A 20 3.85 -6.18 -2.00
C ILE A 20 3.42 -7.44 -2.74
N GLY A 21 2.57 -8.24 -2.10
CA GLY A 21 1.99 -9.49 -2.60
C GLY A 21 1.22 -9.36 -3.90
N ILE A 22 0.76 -8.15 -4.24
CA ILE A 22 -0.04 -7.88 -5.43
C ILE A 22 0.87 -7.26 -6.50
N PRO A 23 1.21 -7.98 -7.58
CA PRO A 23 1.91 -7.39 -8.71
C PRO A 23 1.12 -6.20 -9.27
N SER A 24 1.81 -5.08 -9.51
CA SER A 24 1.23 -3.83 -9.96
C SER A 24 2.24 -3.08 -10.81
N VAL A 25 2.71 -3.70 -11.89
CA VAL A 25 3.62 -3.00 -12.81
C VAL A 25 2.84 -1.86 -13.46
N SER A 26 3.45 -0.68 -13.66
CA SER A 26 2.75 0.49 -14.22
C SER A 26 1.94 0.11 -15.48
N GLY A 27 0.62 0.34 -15.43
CA GLY A 27 -0.35 -0.12 -16.43
C GLY A 27 -1.24 -1.30 -15.98
N ASP A 28 -0.94 -1.94 -14.85
CA ASP A 28 -1.67 -3.08 -14.28
C ASP A 28 -2.00 -2.85 -12.79
N GLU A 29 -2.54 -1.67 -12.47
CA GLU A 29 -2.80 -1.25 -11.08
C GLU A 29 -4.16 -1.70 -10.54
N LEU A 30 -5.05 -2.26 -11.36
CA LEU A 30 -6.43 -2.55 -10.98
C LEU A 30 -6.55 -3.40 -9.72
N ALA A 31 -5.81 -4.51 -9.65
CA ALA A 31 -5.90 -5.45 -8.54
C ALA A 31 -5.47 -4.82 -7.20
N ILE A 32 -4.39 -4.03 -7.20
CA ILE A 32 -3.88 -3.41 -5.98
C ILE A 32 -4.80 -2.27 -5.51
N MET A 33 -5.42 -1.54 -6.45
CA MET A 33 -6.38 -0.49 -6.12
C MET A 33 -7.71 -1.07 -5.59
N GLN A 34 -8.14 -2.21 -6.12
CA GLN A 34 -9.28 -2.96 -5.56
C GLN A 34 -9.01 -3.43 -4.13
N HIS A 35 -7.78 -3.89 -3.84
CA HIS A 35 -7.38 -4.25 -2.48
C HIS A 35 -7.45 -3.04 -1.52
N VAL A 36 -6.95 -1.88 -1.94
CA VAL A 36 -7.02 -0.64 -1.13
C VAL A 36 -8.46 -0.15 -0.93
N ALA A 37 -9.30 -0.22 -1.96
CA ALA A 37 -10.73 0.11 -1.82
C ALA A 37 -11.41 -0.84 -0.80
N GLY A 38 -11.10 -2.15 -0.88
CA GLY A 38 -11.57 -3.16 0.06
C GLY A 38 -11.09 -2.92 1.50
N PHE A 39 -9.87 -2.38 1.67
CA PHE A 39 -9.36 -1.98 2.98
C PHE A 39 -10.24 -0.88 3.61
N PHE A 40 -10.53 0.19 2.86
CA PHE A 40 -11.38 1.27 3.36
C PHE A 40 -12.82 0.82 3.60
N GLU A 41 -13.38 -0.02 2.72
CA GLU A 41 -14.70 -0.62 2.92
C GLU A 41 -14.77 -1.42 4.23
N GLY A 42 -13.79 -2.31 4.46
CA GLY A 42 -13.71 -3.11 5.69
C GLY A 42 -13.52 -2.28 6.96
N ALA A 43 -12.91 -1.09 6.83
CA ALA A 43 -12.75 -0.13 7.92
C ALA A 43 -13.97 0.80 8.11
N GLY A 44 -14.97 0.76 7.22
CA GLY A 44 -16.11 1.68 7.23
C GLY A 44 -15.71 3.12 6.91
N ILE A 45 -14.64 3.33 6.14
CA ILE A 45 -14.14 4.65 5.73
C ILE A 45 -14.71 5.00 4.36
N GLU A 46 -15.32 6.18 4.28
CA GLU A 46 -15.84 6.71 3.01
C GLU A 46 -14.69 6.94 2.02
N HIS A 47 -14.83 6.37 0.83
CA HIS A 47 -13.86 6.49 -0.24
C HIS A 47 -14.56 6.51 -1.61
N VAL A 48 -13.86 7.07 -2.58
CA VAL A 48 -14.28 7.13 -3.98
C VAL A 48 -13.21 6.48 -4.85
N VAL A 49 -13.65 5.64 -5.78
CA VAL A 49 -12.81 5.10 -6.85
C VAL A 49 -13.07 5.91 -8.11
N THR A 50 -12.02 6.50 -8.69
CA THR A 50 -12.11 7.31 -9.91
C THR A 50 -11.04 6.89 -10.91
N ALA A 51 -11.40 6.83 -12.19
CA ALA A 51 -10.52 6.29 -13.21
C ALA A 51 -10.65 7.10 -14.52
N LEU A 52 -9.51 7.53 -15.05
CA LEU A 52 -9.41 7.92 -16.47
C LEU A 52 -9.22 6.67 -17.34
N ASP A 53 -8.37 5.76 -16.89
CA ASP A 53 -8.16 4.43 -17.45
C ASP A 53 -8.72 3.41 -16.45
N PRO A 54 -9.71 2.57 -16.84
CA PRO A 54 -10.29 1.56 -15.96
C PRO A 54 -9.29 0.54 -15.41
N SER A 55 -8.14 0.34 -16.07
CA SER A 55 -7.06 -0.53 -15.57
C SER A 55 -6.21 0.13 -14.49
N ARG A 56 -6.34 1.46 -14.30
CA ARG A 56 -5.48 2.28 -13.44
C ARG A 56 -6.29 3.27 -12.60
N PRO A 57 -7.25 2.80 -11.78
CA PRO A 57 -8.06 3.68 -10.96
C PRO A 57 -7.22 4.34 -9.85
N ASN A 58 -7.72 5.46 -9.34
CA ASN A 58 -7.27 6.08 -8.10
C ASN A 58 -8.32 5.82 -7.01
N VAL A 59 -7.86 5.62 -5.78
CA VAL A 59 -8.71 5.56 -4.59
C VAL A 59 -8.46 6.81 -3.75
N VAL A 60 -9.53 7.52 -3.42
CA VAL A 60 -9.47 8.74 -2.58
C VAL A 60 -10.37 8.51 -1.36
N ALA A 61 -9.78 8.48 -0.18
CA ALA A 61 -10.51 8.34 1.08
C ALA A 61 -10.50 9.67 1.86
N SER A 62 -11.58 9.94 2.60
CA SER A 62 -11.71 11.12 3.45
C SER A 62 -11.95 10.69 4.89
N ILE A 63 -11.18 11.26 5.83
CA ILE A 63 -11.32 11.00 7.26
C ILE A 63 -11.57 12.33 7.98
N GLY A 64 -12.55 12.35 8.88
CA GLY A 64 -12.92 13.54 9.66
C GLY A 64 -14.23 14.19 9.20
N SER A 65 -14.51 15.38 9.71
CA SER A 65 -15.80 16.08 9.51
C SER A 65 -15.93 16.86 8.20
N GLY A 66 -14.88 16.88 7.36
CA GLY A 66 -14.77 17.77 6.21
C GLY A 66 -14.50 19.24 6.58
N GLY A 67 -14.12 20.06 5.60
CA GLY A 67 -13.82 21.49 5.75
C GLY A 67 -12.32 21.82 5.80
N PRO A 68 -11.90 23.02 5.34
CA PRO A 68 -10.49 23.42 5.31
C PRO A 68 -9.92 23.76 6.71
N PRO A 69 -8.58 23.65 6.90
CA PRO A 69 -7.59 23.23 5.92
C PRO A 69 -7.59 21.71 5.70
N TYR A 70 -7.40 21.28 4.46
CA TYR A 70 -7.23 19.87 4.12
C TYR A 70 -5.75 19.50 4.12
N LEU A 71 -5.42 18.33 4.66
CA LEU A 71 -4.13 17.67 4.46
C LEU A 71 -4.34 16.51 3.51
N ALA A 72 -3.73 16.58 2.33
CA ALA A 72 -3.75 15.49 1.36
C ALA A 72 -2.47 14.65 1.52
N MET A 73 -2.64 13.38 1.88
CA MET A 73 -1.59 12.38 1.78
C MET A 73 -1.73 11.67 0.43
N ASN A 74 -0.65 11.58 -0.34
CA ASN A 74 -0.67 10.96 -1.66
C ASN A 74 0.50 10.00 -1.81
N GLY A 75 0.28 8.97 -2.62
CA GLY A 75 1.29 7.99 -3.00
C GLY A 75 0.84 7.21 -4.23
N HIS A 76 1.74 6.38 -4.75
CA HIS A 76 1.46 5.48 -5.86
C HIS A 76 1.72 4.03 -5.45
N LEU A 77 1.04 3.10 -6.12
CA LEU A 77 1.13 1.66 -5.83
C LEU A 77 1.60 0.86 -7.03
N ASP A 78 1.82 1.52 -8.17
CA ASP A 78 2.50 0.92 -9.30
C ASP A 78 4.00 0.75 -9.00
N THR A 79 4.62 -0.16 -9.74
CA THR A 79 6.03 -0.50 -9.58
C THR A 79 6.69 -0.65 -10.94
N VAL A 80 8.01 -0.50 -10.96
CA VAL A 80 8.81 -0.88 -12.14
C VAL A 80 8.84 -2.41 -12.31
N PRO A 81 9.02 -2.92 -13.54
CA PRO A 81 9.18 -4.35 -13.79
C PRO A 81 10.36 -4.96 -13.02
N ILE A 82 10.32 -6.28 -12.84
CA ILE A 82 11.49 -7.05 -12.41
C ILE A 82 12.39 -7.25 -13.63
N SER A 83 13.58 -6.67 -13.60
CA SER A 83 14.55 -6.77 -14.70
C SER A 83 15.20 -8.15 -14.79
N ASP A 84 15.52 -8.74 -13.63
CA ASP A 84 16.20 -10.05 -13.54
C ASP A 84 15.73 -10.77 -12.26
N PRO A 85 14.75 -11.70 -12.37
CA PRO A 85 14.24 -12.46 -11.24
C PRO A 85 15.29 -13.32 -10.54
N ASP A 86 16.29 -13.83 -11.26
CA ASP A 86 17.30 -14.76 -10.73
C ASP A 86 18.29 -14.06 -9.78
N ARG A 87 18.34 -12.73 -9.82
CA ARG A 87 19.15 -11.91 -8.90
C ARG A 87 18.47 -11.65 -7.56
N TRP A 88 17.22 -12.05 -7.39
CA TRP A 88 16.52 -11.92 -6.12
C TRP A 88 16.81 -13.10 -5.21
N GLU A 89 17.14 -12.81 -3.95
CA GLU A 89 17.30 -13.84 -2.91
C GLU A 89 15.95 -14.28 -2.29
N THR A 90 14.90 -13.48 -2.51
CA THR A 90 13.52 -13.74 -2.06
C THR A 90 12.57 -13.46 -3.21
N ASP A 91 11.41 -14.09 -3.26
CA ASP A 91 10.39 -13.76 -4.27
C ASP A 91 10.06 -12.25 -4.25
N PRO A 92 10.24 -11.50 -5.36
CA PRO A 92 9.98 -10.07 -5.40
C PRO A 92 8.52 -9.71 -5.16
N PHE A 93 7.57 -10.61 -5.43
CA PHE A 93 6.14 -10.39 -5.22
C PHE A 93 5.66 -11.03 -3.92
N LYS A 94 6.57 -11.29 -2.97
CA LYS A 94 6.24 -11.71 -1.61
C LYS A 94 6.95 -10.81 -0.62
N GLY A 95 6.19 -10.04 0.17
CA GLY A 95 6.72 -9.28 1.28
C GLY A 95 7.41 -10.20 2.28
N THR A 96 8.74 -10.23 2.26
CA THR A 96 9.53 -11.16 3.08
C THR A 96 10.23 -10.40 4.19
N LEU A 97 9.77 -10.61 5.44
CA LEU A 97 10.44 -10.06 6.60
C LEU A 97 11.83 -10.71 6.77
N SER A 98 12.86 -9.90 6.95
CA SER A 98 14.22 -10.39 7.17
C SER A 98 14.31 -11.19 8.47
N PRO A 99 15.24 -12.14 8.62
CA PRO A 99 15.43 -12.90 9.86
C PRO A 99 15.66 -12.01 11.10
N SER A 100 16.25 -10.83 10.91
CA SER A 100 16.45 -9.84 11.98
C SER A 100 15.18 -9.06 12.37
N GLY A 101 14.09 -9.19 11.62
CA GLY A 101 12.85 -8.42 11.81
C GLY A 101 12.96 -6.93 11.47
N LYS A 102 14.01 -6.50 10.75
CA LYS A 102 14.29 -5.06 10.52
C LYS A 102 14.02 -4.58 9.10
N ARG A 103 13.83 -5.48 8.14
CA ARG A 103 13.63 -5.15 6.72
C ARG A 103 12.53 -6.02 6.15
N ILE A 104 11.77 -5.46 5.21
CA ILE A 104 10.86 -6.23 4.36
C ILE A 104 11.44 -6.18 2.94
N PHE A 105 11.72 -7.35 2.37
CA PHE A 105 12.16 -7.50 0.99
C PHE A 105 10.95 -7.72 0.09
N GLY A 106 10.96 -7.08 -1.08
CA GLY A 106 9.90 -7.19 -2.07
C GLY A 106 9.83 -5.96 -2.97
N ARG A 107 9.34 -6.14 -4.20
CA ARG A 107 9.15 -5.07 -5.17
C ARG A 107 8.08 -4.10 -4.67
N GLY A 108 8.48 -2.85 -4.60
CA GLY A 108 7.63 -1.77 -4.11
C GLY A 108 7.73 -1.52 -2.61
N SER A 109 8.49 -2.32 -1.85
CA SER A 109 8.59 -2.16 -0.39
C SER A 109 9.05 -0.75 0.02
N SER A 110 10.05 -0.20 -0.66
CA SER A 110 10.50 1.19 -0.46
C SER A 110 9.84 2.19 -1.40
N ASP A 111 9.45 1.77 -2.60
CA ASP A 111 8.96 2.65 -3.68
C ASP A 111 7.64 2.14 -4.29
N MET A 112 6.50 2.56 -3.76
CA MET A 112 6.35 3.20 -2.43
C MET A 112 5.27 2.54 -1.56
N LYS A 113 5.02 1.24 -1.77
CA LYS A 113 4.00 0.45 -1.06
C LYS A 113 4.18 0.47 0.46
N GLY A 114 5.42 0.51 0.96
CA GLY A 114 5.67 0.66 2.39
C GLY A 114 5.14 1.98 2.95
N SER A 115 5.36 3.08 2.26
CA SER A 115 4.86 4.41 2.66
C SER A 115 3.34 4.48 2.58
N VAL A 116 2.73 3.90 1.54
CA VAL A 116 1.26 3.81 1.44
C VAL A 116 0.69 2.91 2.54
N GLY A 117 1.35 1.80 2.88
CA GLY A 117 0.92 0.94 3.98
C GLY A 117 0.95 1.61 5.36
N VAL A 118 1.72 2.69 5.54
CA VAL A 118 1.65 3.54 6.76
C VAL A 118 0.44 4.48 6.74
N MET A 119 -0.09 4.81 5.56
CA MET A 119 -1.27 5.67 5.40
C MET A 119 -2.59 4.90 5.59
N LEU A 120 -2.55 3.57 5.42
CA LEU A 120 -3.68 2.65 5.60
C LEU A 120 -3.75 2.17 7.05
#